data_AF-Q4BV48-F1
#
_entry.id   AF-Q4BV48-F1
#
_cell.length_a   1.000
_cell.length_b   1.000
_cell.length_c   1.000
_cell.angle_alpha   90.00
_cell.angle_beta   90.00
_cell.angle_gamma   90.00
#
_symmetry.space_group_name_H-M   'P 1'
#
loop_
_entity.id
_entity.type
_entity.pdbx_description
1 polymer ?
#
loop_
_entity_poly.entity_id
_entity_poly.type
_entity_poly.pdbx_seq_one_letter_code
_entity_poly.pdbx_strand_id
1 'polypeptide(L)'
;MALELHNFILEEKRLVQVESQPHHIAGVLAEVRQIIEENELNLEELYSAYYECEEDGTTTFYEAESAEAGSPGIWTYRVHDCAAGEETVITTSRLVRNARNLLRLVPLK
;
A
#
# COMPACT_ATOMS: atom_id res chain seq x y z
N MET A 1 11.76 -11.10 6.21
CA MET A 1 12.35 -10.86 4.87
C MET A 1 11.60 -9.68 4.31
N ALA A 2 12.31 -8.63 3.92
CA ALA A 2 11.67 -7.40 3.47
C ALA A 2 10.74 -7.67 2.26
N LEU A 3 9.56 -7.06 2.29
CA LEU A 3 8.61 -7.03 1.18
C LEU A 3 8.97 -5.86 0.27
N GLU A 4 9.18 -6.15 -1.01
CA GLU A 4 9.21 -5.12 -2.04
C GLU A 4 7.80 -4.99 -2.63
N LEU A 5 7.20 -3.81 -2.50
CA LEU A 5 5.84 -3.53 -2.97
C LEU A 5 5.75 -2.08 -3.46
N HIS A 6 5.32 -1.87 -4.71
CA HIS A 6 5.09 -0.54 -5.31
C HIS A 6 6.31 0.40 -5.21
N ASN A 7 7.52 -0.15 -5.38
CA ASN A 7 8.81 0.52 -5.20
C ASN A 7 9.17 0.91 -3.74
N PHE A 8 8.44 0.38 -2.76
CA PHE A 8 8.74 0.51 -1.34
C PHE A 8 9.26 -0.80 -0.75
N ILE A 9 10.18 -0.69 0.21
CA ILE A 9 10.68 -1.81 1.00
C ILE A 9 10.00 -1.74 2.37
N LEU A 10 9.23 -2.77 2.72
CA LEU A 10 8.53 -2.89 3.99
C LEU A 10 9.06 -4.08 4.79
N GLU A 11 9.45 -3.85 6.04
CA GLU A 11 9.93 -4.89 6.95
C GLU A 11 8.95 -5.11 8.10
N GLU A 12 8.82 -6.36 8.57
CA GLU A 12 7.97 -6.70 9.73
C GLU A 12 6.50 -6.29 9.57
N LYS A 13 6.02 -6.15 8.33
CA LYS A 13 4.62 -5.80 8.01
C LYS A 13 3.90 -6.91 7.23
N ARG A 14 2.62 -7.10 7.54
CA ARG A 14 1.64 -7.81 6.69
C ARG A 14 0.66 -6.82 6.09
N LEU A 15 0.41 -6.98 4.80
CA LEU A 15 -0.40 -6.07 4.00
C LEU A 15 -1.62 -6.82 3.47
N VAL A 16 -2.80 -6.34 3.80
CA VAL A 16 -4.07 -6.87 3.27
C VAL A 16 -4.66 -5.83 2.35
N GLN A 17 -4.74 -6.16 1.06
CA GLN A 17 -5.33 -5.25 0.08
C GLN A 17 -6.81 -5.09 0.37
N VAL A 18 -7.25 -3.83 0.42
CA VAL A 18 -8.64 -3.45 0.61
C VAL A 18 -9.12 -2.58 -0.55
N GLU A 19 -10.43 -2.38 -0.64
CA GLU A 19 -10.99 -1.45 -1.61
C GLU A 19 -10.57 -0.01 -1.28
N SER A 20 -10.06 0.71 -2.29
CA SER A 20 -9.68 2.11 -2.14
C SER A 20 -10.93 2.98 -2.01
N GLN A 21 -11.07 3.68 -0.89
CA GLN A 21 -12.15 4.62 -0.64
C GLN A 21 -11.76 6.04 -1.13
N PRO A 22 -12.73 6.95 -1.33
CA PRO A 22 -12.44 8.29 -1.83
C PRO A 22 -11.44 9.08 -0.99
N HIS A 23 -11.43 8.93 0.34
CA HIS A 23 -10.50 9.63 1.21
C HIS A 23 -9.06 9.12 1.10
N HIS A 24 -8.87 7.82 0.82
CA HIS A 24 -7.56 7.26 0.50
C HIS A 24 -6.96 7.89 -0.76
N ILE A 25 -7.79 8.04 -1.81
CA ILE A 25 -7.39 8.66 -3.07
C ILE A 25 -7.07 10.14 -2.86
N ALA A 26 -7.92 10.85 -2.10
CA ALA A 26 -7.68 12.26 -1.79
C ALA A 26 -6.37 12.45 -1.00
N GLY A 27 -6.08 11.58 -0.04
CA GLY A 27 -4.84 11.61 0.75
C GLY A 27 -3.60 11.43 -0.11
N VAL A 28 -3.54 10.37 -0.92
CA VAL A 28 -2.36 10.11 -1.77
C VAL A 28 -2.17 11.19 -2.85
N LEU A 29 -3.24 11.77 -3.39
CA LEU A 29 -3.13 12.89 -4.32
C LEU A 29 -2.64 14.18 -3.66
N ALA A 30 -2.97 14.39 -2.37
CA ALA A 30 -2.42 15.50 -1.60
C ALA A 30 -0.90 15.35 -1.40
N GLU A 31 -0.45 14.13 -1.06
CA GLU A 31 0.99 13.80 -0.96
C GLU A 31 1.71 14.00 -2.30
N VAL A 32 1.16 13.49 -3.40
CA VAL A 32 1.68 13.71 -4.76
C VAL A 32 1.87 15.20 -5.04
N ARG A 33 0.85 16.01 -4.74
CA ARG A 33 0.90 17.45 -4.95
C ARG A 33 1.96 18.11 -4.07
N GLN A 34 2.04 17.73 -2.81
CA GLN A 34 3.04 18.26 -1.89
C GLN A 34 4.46 17.96 -2.37
N ILE A 35 4.74 16.72 -2.79
CA ILE A 35 6.06 16.33 -3.31
C ILE A 35 6.44 17.17 -4.54
N ILE A 36 5.50 17.36 -5.47
CA ILE A 36 5.69 18.19 -6.66
C ILE A 36 6.01 19.63 -6.26
N GLU A 37 5.23 20.23 -5.36
CA GLU A 37 5.41 21.62 -4.92
C GLU A 37 6.73 21.82 -4.15
N GLU A 38 7.11 20.88 -3.28
CA GLU A 38 8.32 20.97 -2.44
C GLU A 38 9.61 20.74 -3.21
N ASN A 39 9.57 19.93 -4.27
CA ASN A 39 10.75 19.55 -5.05
C ASN A 39 10.81 20.22 -6.43
N GLU A 40 9.86 21.11 -6.74
CA GLU A 40 9.72 21.79 -8.03
C GLU A 40 9.68 20.80 -9.22
N LEU A 41 9.06 19.64 -9.00
CA LEU A 41 8.97 18.55 -9.98
C LEU A 41 7.72 18.67 -10.85
N ASN A 42 7.76 18.09 -12.04
CA ASN A 42 6.55 17.79 -12.81
C ASN A 42 5.97 16.43 -12.40
N LEU A 43 4.67 16.22 -12.67
CA LEU A 43 4.00 14.95 -12.40
C LEU A 43 4.69 13.76 -13.11
N GLU A 44 5.25 14.00 -14.29
CA GLU A 44 5.97 12.98 -15.08
C GLU A 44 7.29 12.53 -14.42
N GLU A 45 7.84 13.35 -13.53
CA GLU A 45 9.09 13.08 -12.81
C GLU A 45 8.85 12.33 -11.49
N LEU A 46 7.59 12.26 -11.03
CA LEU A 46 7.22 11.51 -9.84
C LEU A 46 7.10 10.03 -10.17
N TYR A 47 7.85 9.17 -9.48
CA TYR A 47 7.78 7.71 -9.67
C TYR A 47 6.69 7.05 -8.83
N SER A 48 6.62 7.40 -7.54
CA SER A 48 5.66 6.83 -6.60
C SER A 48 5.45 7.77 -5.42
N ALA A 49 4.31 7.58 -4.75
CA ALA A 49 4.00 8.25 -3.49
C ALA A 49 3.18 7.30 -2.61
N TYR A 50 3.14 7.57 -1.32
CA TYR A 50 2.27 6.85 -0.40
C TYR A 50 1.61 7.80 0.58
N TYR A 51 0.46 7.42 1.08
CA TYR A 51 -0.30 8.12 2.11
C TYR A 51 -0.71 7.15 3.20
N GLU A 52 -0.47 7.52 4.46
CA GLU A 52 -0.85 6.73 5.63
C GLU A 52 -2.07 7.37 6.30
N CYS A 53 -3.14 6.59 6.45
CA CYS A 53 -4.33 6.97 7.18
C CYS A 53 -4.32 6.27 8.55
N GLU A 54 -3.88 6.98 9.58
CA GLU A 54 -3.83 6.43 10.94
C GLU A 54 -5.21 6.06 11.49
N GLU A 55 -6.26 6.78 11.07
CA GLU A 55 -7.64 6.58 11.56
C GLU A 55 -8.21 5.19 11.24
N ASP A 56 -7.88 4.64 10.06
CA ASP A 56 -8.36 3.31 9.63
C ASP A 56 -7.24 2.27 9.46
N GLY A 57 -5.99 2.67 9.76
CA GLY A 57 -4.79 1.84 9.73
C GLY A 57 -4.42 1.39 8.32
N THR A 58 -4.66 2.24 7.32
CA THR A 58 -4.38 1.92 5.93
C THR A 58 -3.23 2.75 5.36
N THR A 59 -2.54 2.15 4.38
CA THR A 59 -1.55 2.82 3.55
C THR A 59 -1.98 2.70 2.10
N THR A 60 -2.02 3.83 1.42
CA THR A 60 -2.37 3.94 0.00
C THR A 60 -1.13 4.27 -0.80
N PHE A 61 -0.81 3.41 -1.76
CA PHE A 61 0.32 3.60 -2.66
C PHE A 61 -0.19 4.11 -4.01
N TYR A 62 0.55 5.07 -4.56
CA TYR A 62 0.43 5.56 -5.92
C TYR A 62 1.71 5.20 -6.68
N GLU A 63 1.54 4.58 -7.85
CA GLU A 63 2.61 4.32 -8.80
C GLU A 63 2.30 5.06 -10.10
N ALA A 64 3.22 5.91 -10.54
CA ALA A 64 3.08 6.69 -11.76
C ALA A 64 3.42 5.87 -13.00
N GLU A 65 3.02 6.34 -14.19
CA GLU A 65 3.36 5.68 -15.47
C GLU A 65 4.87 5.67 -15.74
N SER A 66 5.60 6.59 -15.13
CA SER A 66 7.06 6.67 -15.18
C SER A 66 7.76 5.59 -14.33
N ALA A 67 7.04 4.90 -13.44
CA ALA A 67 7.62 3.85 -12.59
C ALA A 67 8.08 2.62 -13.37
N GLU A 68 9.29 2.15 -13.07
CA GLU A 68 9.89 0.97 -13.70
C GLU A 68 9.10 -0.32 -13.43
N ALA A 69 8.30 -0.36 -12.36
CA ALA A 69 7.52 -1.54 -11.95
C ALA A 69 6.32 -1.85 -12.88
N GLY A 70 6.04 -0.99 -13.87
CA GLY A 70 5.31 -1.37 -15.08
C GLY A 70 3.80 -1.56 -14.91
N SER A 71 3.23 -1.13 -13.77
CA SER A 71 1.78 -1.10 -13.57
C SER A 71 1.41 0.17 -12.81
N PRO A 72 1.09 1.26 -13.51
CA PRO A 72 0.63 2.48 -12.86
C PRO A 72 -0.75 2.28 -12.21
N GLY A 73 -0.98 2.92 -11.07
CA GLY A 73 -2.25 2.80 -10.36
C GLY A 73 -2.21 3.21 -8.89
N ILE A 74 -3.31 2.89 -8.20
CA ILE A 74 -3.51 3.20 -6.79
C ILE A 74 -3.98 1.93 -6.06
N TRP A 75 -3.31 1.58 -4.97
CA TRP A 75 -3.67 0.43 -4.14
C TRP A 75 -3.69 0.81 -2.67
N THR A 76 -4.75 0.43 -1.98
CA THR A 76 -4.85 0.58 -0.53
C THR A 76 -4.64 -0.75 0.17
N TYR A 77 -3.83 -0.75 1.22
CA TYR A 77 -3.61 -1.89 2.09
C TYR A 77 -3.90 -1.52 3.53
N ARG A 78 -4.51 -2.44 4.27
CA ARG A 78 -4.44 -2.39 5.73
C ARG A 78 -3.12 -3.00 6.18
N VAL A 79 -2.42 -2.27 7.05
CA VAL A 79 -1.08 -2.64 7.53
C VAL A 79 -1.18 -3.26 8.92
N HIS A 80 -0.48 -4.37 9.12
CA HIS A 80 -0.37 -5.04 10.41
C HIS A 80 1.08 -5.36 10.71
N ASP A 81 1.49 -5.26 11.96
CA ASP A 81 2.80 -5.73 12.39
C ASP A 81 2.88 -7.27 12.38
N CYS A 82 4.06 -7.80 12.08
CA CYS A 82 4.36 -9.22 12.21
C CYS A 82 5.82 -9.45 12.58
N ALA A 83 6.17 -10.68 12.94
CA ALA A 83 7.57 -11.03 13.16
C ALA A 83 8.36 -10.99 11.84
N ALA A 84 9.65 -10.67 11.94
CA ALA A 84 10.57 -10.79 10.82
C ALA A 84 10.53 -12.21 10.21
N GLY A 85 10.32 -12.30 8.89
CA GLY A 85 10.14 -13.55 8.16
C GLY A 85 8.69 -13.97 7.92
N GLU A 86 7.71 -13.30 8.55
CA GLU A 86 6.27 -13.53 8.35
C GLU A 86 5.59 -12.45 7.49
N GLU A 87 6.36 -11.59 6.84
CA GLU A 87 5.86 -10.52 5.99
C GLU A 87 5.12 -11.12 4.78
N THR A 88 3.92 -10.63 4.49
CA THR A 88 3.13 -11.14 3.36
C THR A 88 2.15 -10.11 2.79
N VAL A 89 1.85 -10.23 1.50
CA VAL A 89 0.83 -9.44 0.81
C VAL A 89 -0.36 -10.32 0.44
N ILE A 90 -1.53 -9.96 0.93
CA ILE A 90 -2.79 -10.68 0.73
C ILE A 90 -3.71 -9.83 -0.14
N THR A 91 -3.88 -10.24 -1.40
CA THR A 91 -4.76 -9.55 -2.37
C THR A 91 -6.14 -10.21 -2.45
N THR A 92 -7.17 -9.45 -2.80
CA THR A 92 -8.57 -9.90 -2.80
C THR A 92 -8.84 -11.12 -3.70
N SER A 93 -8.14 -11.23 -4.83
CA SER A 93 -8.20 -12.41 -5.71
C SER A 93 -7.65 -13.69 -5.03
N ARG A 94 -6.76 -13.53 -4.05
CA ARG A 94 -6.22 -14.59 -3.19
C ARG A 94 -7.13 -14.87 -2.00
N LEU A 95 -7.84 -13.87 -1.47
CA LEU A 95 -8.81 -14.02 -0.37
C LEU A 95 -9.96 -14.97 -0.74
N VAL A 96 -10.52 -14.86 -1.95
CA VAL A 96 -11.60 -15.76 -2.43
C VAL A 96 -11.13 -17.23 -2.47
N ARG A 97 -9.84 -17.48 -2.77
CA ARG A 97 -9.27 -18.85 -2.77
C ARG A 97 -8.87 -19.35 -1.39
N ASN A 98 -8.49 -18.46 -0.47
CA ASN A 98 -7.88 -18.79 0.82
C ASN A 98 -8.77 -18.48 2.03
N ALA A 99 -10.07 -18.26 1.88
CA ALA A 99 -10.98 -17.97 2.99
C ALA A 99 -10.89 -18.96 4.17
N ARG A 100 -10.41 -20.19 3.96
CA ARG A 100 -10.08 -21.16 5.02
C ARG A 100 -8.95 -20.73 5.97
N ASN A 101 -8.01 -19.88 5.54
CA ASN A 101 -6.86 -19.44 6.33
C ASN A 101 -7.08 -18.10 7.05
N LEU A 102 -8.12 -17.35 6.71
CA LEU A 102 -8.43 -16.06 7.35
C LEU A 102 -8.81 -16.20 8.83
N LEU A 103 -9.46 -17.32 9.19
CA LEU A 103 -9.82 -17.63 10.59
C LEU A 103 -8.60 -17.87 11.50
N ARG A 104 -7.38 -18.00 10.95
CA ARG A 104 -6.14 -18.17 11.73
C ARG A 104 -5.36 -16.86 11.95
N LEU A 105 -5.70 -15.80 11.23
CA LEU A 105 -4.98 -14.52 11.28
C LEU A 105 -5.66 -13.47 12.16
N VAL A 106 -6.88 -13.74 12.63
CA VAL A 106 -7.53 -12.93 13.66
C VAL A 106 -7.09 -13.48 15.02
N PRO A 107 -6.21 -12.79 15.79
CA PRO A 107 -6.04 -13.15 17.18
C PRO A 107 -7.38 -12.89 17.89
N LEU A 108 -8.08 -13.97 18.24
CA LEU A 108 -9.20 -13.93 19.18
C LEU A 108 -8.64 -13.38 20.50
N LYS A 109 -9.11 -12.18 20.89
CA LYS A 109 -9.09 -11.76 22.29
C LYS A 109 -10.28 -12.36 23.02
#